data_AF-A0A6N9F0W8-F1
#
_entry.id   AF-A0A6N9F0W8-F1
#
_cell.length_a   1.000
_cell.length_b   1.000
_cell.length_c   1.000
_cell.angle_alpha   90.00
_cell.angle_beta   90.00
_cell.angle_gamma   90.00
#
_symmetry.space_group_name_H-M   'P 1'
#
loop_
_entity.id
_entity.type
_entity.pdbx_description
1 polymer ?
#
loop_
_entity_poly.entity_id
_entity_poly.type
_entity_poly.pdbx_seq_one_letter_code
_entity_poly.pdbx_strand_id
1 'polypeptide(L)'
;MNHTRIAAEAIRFRISTIRRPLVTSETVDIDAMAVAAVTAASPEVDSALRVIATTWQRAGFDPDELIQPWTGEQAEYFKSRPELIDLIDAIVRGAAGSIAAA
;
A
#
# COMPACT_ATOMS: atom_id res chain seq x y z
N MET A 1 -12.35 -6.88 -6.22
CA MET A 1 -11.18 -6.40 -5.47
C MET A 1 -10.35 -5.52 -6.39
N ASN A 2 -10.27 -4.22 -6.15
CA ASN A 2 -9.55 -3.29 -7.02
C ASN A 2 -8.07 -3.20 -6.57
N HIS A 3 -7.20 -4.07 -7.11
CA HIS A 3 -5.79 -4.16 -6.70
C HIS A 3 -5.04 -2.83 -6.80
N THR A 4 -5.27 -2.08 -7.88
CA THR A 4 -4.65 -0.76 -8.06
C THR A 4 -5.09 0.20 -6.96
N ARG A 5 -6.38 0.19 -6.57
CA ARG A 5 -6.83 1.06 -5.49
C ARG A 5 -6.31 0.63 -4.12
N ILE A 6 -6.24 -0.67 -3.85
CA ILE A 6 -5.63 -1.20 -2.62
C ILE A 6 -4.14 -0.81 -2.55
N ALA A 7 -3.41 -0.94 -3.66
CA ALA A 7 -2.02 -0.51 -3.76
C ALA A 7 -1.87 0.99 -3.49
N ALA A 8 -2.76 1.83 -4.06
CA ALA A 8 -2.75 3.27 -3.83
C ALA A 8 -2.94 3.62 -2.35
N GLU A 9 -3.89 3.00 -1.66
CA GLU A 9 -4.10 3.26 -0.23
C GLU A 9 -2.96 2.72 0.64
N ALA A 10 -2.39 1.56 0.30
CA ALA A 10 -1.22 1.02 0.98
C ALA A 10 0.00 1.96 0.85
N ILE A 11 0.27 2.46 -0.36
CA ILE A 11 1.35 3.43 -0.64
C ILE A 11 1.08 4.74 0.11
N ARG A 12 -0.16 5.25 0.07
CA ARG A 12 -0.56 6.47 0.79
C ARG A 12 -0.35 6.33 2.29
N PHE A 13 -0.83 5.22 2.86
CA PHE A 13 -0.62 4.88 4.27
C PHE A 13 0.88 4.87 4.57
N ARG A 14 1.70 4.20 3.76
CA ARG A 14 3.13 4.09 4.03
C ARG A 14 3.83 5.44 4.02
N ILE A 15 3.58 6.28 3.01
CA ILE A 15 4.12 7.64 2.93
C ILE A 15 3.72 8.45 4.17
N SER A 16 2.47 8.32 4.63
CA SER A 16 1.98 9.03 5.83
C SER A 16 2.70 8.58 7.11
N THR A 17 3.12 7.31 7.20
CA THR A 17 3.81 6.76 8.38
C THR A 17 5.32 7.04 8.41
N ILE A 18 5.94 7.30 7.26
CA ILE A 18 7.39 7.58 7.17
C ILE A 18 7.73 9.04 7.50
N ARG A 19 6.77 9.98 7.53
CA ARG A 19 7.05 11.42 7.65
C ARG A 19 7.81 11.84 8.93
N ARG A 20 9.14 11.85 8.84
CA ARG A 20 10.01 13.02 9.14
C ARG A 20 10.23 13.81 7.83
N PRO A 21 10.63 15.10 7.88
CA PRO A 21 10.24 16.14 6.90
C PRO A 21 11.01 16.12 5.56
N LEU A 22 11.31 14.95 4.99
CA LEU A 22 12.10 14.83 3.75
C LEU A 22 11.26 14.51 2.50
N VAL A 23 9.97 14.21 2.64
CA VAL A 23 9.08 13.97 1.49
C VAL A 23 7.73 14.65 1.74
N THR A 24 7.57 15.85 1.21
CA THR A 24 6.26 16.50 1.12
C THR A 24 5.42 15.72 0.13
N SER A 25 4.20 15.36 0.53
CA SER A 25 3.21 14.61 -0.27
C SER A 25 2.89 15.21 -1.65
N GLU A 26 3.36 16.42 -1.94
CA GLU A 26 3.19 17.09 -3.22
C GLU A 26 4.12 16.54 -4.33
N THR A 27 5.13 15.73 -3.99
CA THR A 27 6.09 15.24 -5.00
C THR A 27 5.87 13.79 -5.44
N VAL A 28 4.88 13.09 -4.86
CA VAL A 28 4.66 11.65 -5.14
C VAL A 28 3.28 11.44 -5.76
N ASP A 29 3.27 11.04 -7.03
CA ASP A 29 2.05 10.59 -7.71
C ASP A 29 1.71 9.15 -7.29
N ILE A 30 0.85 9.04 -6.28
CA ILE A 30 0.43 7.77 -5.69
C ILE A 30 -0.32 6.91 -6.71
N ASP A 31 -1.14 7.51 -7.57
CA ASP A 31 -1.94 6.75 -8.53
C ASP A 31 -1.03 6.16 -9.62
N ALA A 32 -0.05 6.91 -10.10
CA ALA A 32 0.96 6.40 -11.02
C ALA A 32 1.80 5.27 -10.40
N MET A 33 2.22 5.42 -9.14
CA MET A 33 2.94 4.35 -8.42
C MET A 33 2.12 3.07 -8.25
N ALA A 34 0.83 3.22 -7.93
CA ALA A 34 -0.07 2.09 -7.75
C ALA A 34 -0.30 1.34 -9.06
N VAL A 35 -0.48 2.07 -10.18
CA VAL A 35 -0.54 1.48 -11.51
C VAL A 35 0.76 0.74 -11.81
N ALA A 36 1.91 1.39 -11.63
CA ALA A 36 3.21 0.78 -11.91
C ALA A 36 3.44 -0.51 -11.11
N ALA A 37 3.12 -0.52 -9.80
CA ALA A 37 3.25 -1.70 -8.95
C ALA A 37 2.41 -2.88 -9.44
N VAL A 38 1.15 -2.64 -9.83
CA VAL A 38 0.23 -3.69 -10.28
C VAL A 38 0.54 -4.14 -11.71
N THR A 39 0.87 -3.22 -12.61
CA THR A 39 1.19 -3.51 -14.02
C THR A 39 2.49 -4.31 -14.16
N ALA A 40 3.44 -4.12 -13.25
CA ALA A 40 4.66 -4.93 -13.20
C ALA A 40 4.40 -6.43 -12.97
N ALA A 41 3.18 -6.81 -12.55
CA ALA A 41 2.74 -8.20 -12.36
C ALA A 41 3.73 -9.05 -11.52
N SER A 42 4.39 -8.41 -10.55
CA SER A 42 5.32 -9.09 -9.66
C SER A 42 4.55 -10.06 -8.75
N PRO A 43 4.95 -11.35 -8.68
CA PRO A 43 4.33 -12.30 -7.75
C PRO A 43 4.39 -11.85 -6.29
N GLU A 44 5.43 -11.08 -5.91
CA GLU A 44 5.58 -10.52 -4.58
C GLU A 44 4.51 -9.46 -4.29
N VAL A 45 4.25 -8.56 -5.25
CA VAL A 45 3.22 -7.51 -5.13
C VAL A 45 1.82 -8.14 -5.07
N ASP A 46 1.54 -9.11 -5.94
CA ASP A 46 0.25 -9.82 -5.94
C ASP A 46 0.01 -10.59 -4.64
N SER A 47 1.06 -11.22 -4.09
CA SER A 47 0.99 -11.90 -2.80
C SER A 47 0.72 -10.90 -1.67
N ALA A 48 1.44 -9.78 -1.64
CA ALA A 48 1.27 -8.73 -0.65
C ALA A 48 -0.16 -8.17 -0.66
N LEU A 49 -0.71 -7.85 -1.84
CA LEU A 49 -2.09 -7.36 -1.97
C LEU A 49 -3.13 -8.36 -1.44
N ARG A 50 -2.95 -9.66 -1.74
CA ARG A 50 -3.83 -10.71 -1.24
C ARG A 50 -3.76 -10.85 0.28
N VAL A 51 -2.55 -10.82 0.85
CA VAL A 51 -2.36 -10.91 2.31
C VAL A 51 -2.95 -9.69 3.01
N ILE A 52 -2.73 -8.48 2.48
CA ILE A 52 -3.33 -7.25 3.02
C ILE A 52 -4.86 -7.36 3.04
N ALA A 53 -5.48 -7.73 1.92
CA ALA A 53 -6.93 -7.85 1.84
C ALA A 53 -7.49 -8.93 2.77
N THR A 54 -6.78 -10.07 2.88
CA THR A 54 -7.17 -11.16 3.78
C THR A 54 -7.06 -10.75 5.25
N THR A 55 -5.99 -10.06 5.61
CA THR A 55 -5.76 -9.58 6.97
C THR A 55 -6.78 -8.50 7.35
N TRP A 56 -7.12 -7.60 6.43
CA TRP A 56 -8.16 -6.59 6.61
C TRP A 56 -9.50 -7.23 7.00
N GLN A 57 -9.94 -8.22 6.22
CA GLN A 57 -11.19 -8.96 6.49
C GLN A 57 -11.12 -9.74 7.80
N ARG A 58 -9.98 -10.36 8.12
CA ARG A 58 -9.79 -11.10 9.38
C ARG A 58 -9.78 -10.20 10.61
N ALA A 59 -9.37 -8.94 10.44
CA ALA A 59 -9.45 -7.92 11.48
C ALA A 59 -10.88 -7.42 11.71
N GLY A 60 -11.84 -7.80 10.85
CA GLY A 60 -13.24 -7.40 10.94
C GLY A 60 -13.53 -6.02 10.37
N PHE A 61 -12.57 -5.42 9.65
CA PHE A 61 -12.76 -4.13 8.98
C PHE A 61 -13.64 -4.27 7.75
N ASP A 62 -14.37 -3.21 7.41
CA ASP A 62 -15.23 -3.16 6.24
C ASP A 62 -14.41 -3.32 4.96
N PRO A 63 -14.68 -4.32 4.09
CA PRO A 63 -13.99 -4.48 2.81
C PRO A 63 -14.01 -3.23 1.92
N ASP A 64 -15.05 -2.40 2.01
CA ASP A 64 -15.17 -1.19 1.20
C ASP A 64 -14.26 -0.05 1.69
N GLU A 65 -13.84 -0.09 2.96
CA GLU A 65 -12.85 0.85 3.51
C GLU A 65 -11.42 0.54 3.07
N LEU A 66 -11.14 -0.67 2.59
CA LEU A 66 -9.80 -1.06 2.14
C LEU A 66 -9.30 -0.21 0.96
N ILE A 67 -10.24 0.36 0.18
CA ILE A 67 -9.98 1.23 -0.98
C ILE A 67 -10.13 2.73 -0.67
N GLN A 68 -10.31 3.05 0.61
CA GLN A 68 -10.36 4.41 1.16
C GLN A 68 -9.10 4.70 1.98
N PRO A 69 -8.80 5.98 2.31
CA PRO A 69 -7.67 6.30 3.18
C PRO A 69 -7.73 5.56 4.52
N TRP A 70 -6.70 4.77 4.81
CA TRP A 70 -6.59 4.04 6.09
C TRP A 70 -6.28 5.03 7.21
N THR A 71 -7.20 5.15 8.16
CA THR A 71 -7.11 6.07 9.30
C THR A 71 -7.44 5.31 10.59
N GLY A 72 -7.51 6.00 11.74
CA GLY A 72 -8.04 5.42 12.99
C GLY A 72 -7.49 4.04 13.36
N GLU A 73 -8.42 3.13 13.69
CA GLU A 73 -8.12 1.77 14.13
C GLU A 73 -7.42 0.93 13.06
N GLN A 74 -7.78 1.09 11.78
CA GLN A 74 -7.15 0.36 10.68
C GLN A 74 -5.67 0.75 10.58
N ALA A 75 -5.38 2.04 10.65
CA ALA A 75 -4.01 2.54 10.62
C ALA A 75 -3.18 2.02 11.80
N GLU A 76 -3.72 2.05 13.02
CA GLU A 76 -3.02 1.55 14.21
C GLU A 76 -2.82 0.02 14.16
N TYR A 77 -3.80 -0.73 13.67
CA TYR A 77 -3.69 -2.18 13.48
C TYR A 77 -2.54 -2.56 12.55
N PHE A 78 -2.38 -1.84 11.43
CA PHE A 78 -1.29 -2.09 10.49
C PHE A 78 0.06 -1.60 11.01
N LYS A 79 0.10 -0.45 11.68
CA LYS A 79 1.34 0.06 12.31
C LYS A 79 1.88 -0.86 13.39
N SER A 80 1.01 -1.53 14.14
CA SER A 80 1.42 -2.41 15.23
C SER A 80 1.99 -3.76 14.76
N ARG A 81 2.05 -4.01 13.45
CA ARG A 81 2.41 -5.30 12.83
C ARG A 81 3.50 -5.11 11.78
N PRO A 82 4.78 -5.27 12.16
CA PRO A 82 5.92 -5.07 11.25
C PRO A 82 5.82 -5.87 9.95
N GLU A 83 5.31 -7.10 10.02
CA GLU A 83 5.14 -7.97 8.86
C GLU A 83 4.17 -7.39 7.82
N LEU A 84 3.17 -6.62 8.24
CA LEU A 84 2.25 -5.94 7.31
C LEU A 84 2.91 -4.71 6.69
N ILE A 85 3.78 -4.03 7.45
CA ILE A 85 4.59 -2.93 6.91
C ILE A 85 5.56 -3.44 5.85
N ASP A 86 6.19 -4.60 6.07
CA ASP A 86 7.11 -5.21 5.09
C ASP A 86 6.42 -5.55 3.76
N LEU A 87 5.17 -6.03 3.82
CA LEU A 87 4.35 -6.29 2.64
C LEU A 87 3.99 -4.99 1.90
N ILE A 88 3.68 -3.92 2.64
CA ILE A 88 3.42 -2.61 2.05
C ILE A 88 4.69 -2.04 1.42
N ASP A 89 5.85 -2.23 2.06
CA ASP A 89 7.15 -1.83 1.52
C ASP A 89 7.51 -2.62 0.25
N ALA A 90 7.06 -3.87 0.10
CA ALA A 90 7.19 -4.62 -1.14
C ALA A 90 6.39 -3.99 -2.30
N ILE A 91 5.17 -3.50 -2.02
CA ILE A 91 4.35 -2.77 -3.01
C ILE A 91 5.05 -1.47 -3.43
N VAL A 92 5.58 -0.71 -2.47
CA VAL A 92 6.33 0.54 -2.72
C VAL A 92 7.59 0.27 -3.56
N ARG A 93 8.36 -0.78 -3.23
CA ARG A 93 9.54 -1.18 -4.03
C ARG A 93 9.16 -1.62 -5.43
N GLY A 94 8.06 -2.37 -5.59
CA GLY A 94 7.53 -2.76 -6.89
C GLY A 94 7.20 -1.57 -7.78
N ALA A 95 6.54 -0.54 -7.22
CA ALA A 95 6.28 0.71 -7.91
C ALA A 95 7.58 1.41 -8.37
N ALA A 96 8.52 1.59 -7.45
CA ALA A 96 9.78 2.28 -7.74
C ALA A 96 10.63 1.56 -8.79
N GLY A 97 10.73 0.22 -8.69
CA GLY A 97 11.44 -0.59 -9.68
C GLY A 97 10.80 -0.53 -11.06
N SER A 98 9.47 -0.52 -11.15
CA SER A 98 8.76 -0.38 -12.41
C SER A 98 8.91 1.00 -13.04
N ILE A 99 8.94 2.07 -12.23
CA ILE A 99 9.16 3.44 -12.72
C ILE A 99 10.60 3.62 -13.23
N ALA A 100 11.59 3.02 -12.55
CA ALA A 100 12.99 3.10 -12.97
C ALA A 100 13.30 2.32 -14.26
N ALA A 101 12.45 1.35 -14.63
CA ALA A 101 12.60 0.54 -15.83
C ALA A 101 11.84 1.09 -17.06
N ALA A 102 11.03 2.14 -16.88
CA ALA A 102 10.24 2.81 -17.92
C ALA A 102 10.98 4.02 -18.50
#